data_AF-A0A562SZU3-F1
#
_entry.id   AF-A0A562SZU3-F1
#
_cell.length_a   1.000
_cell.length_b   1.000
_cell.length_c   1.000
_cell.angle_alpha   90.00
_cell.angle_beta   90.00
_cell.angle_gamma   90.00
#
_symmetry.space_group_name_H-M   'P 1'
#
loop_
_entity.id
_entity.type
_entity.pdbx_description
1 polymer ?
#
loop_
_entity_poly.entity_id
_entity_poly.type
_entity_poly.pdbx_seq_one_letter_code
_entity_poly.pdbx_strand_id
1 'polypeptide(L)'
;MNKFVIALMISVATTGSIHAQVSAPPPDLIRVGTVAPEVASLGKFGNIPVSPCTGIPGISIPVYNISVGKITLPISLDYHAAGIRVDETASCVGLGWSLNANGMIYRTMVGRPDEESGTGYIASPDAHSVVMSKGTYATYLFKIHKGLADAEPDIFQYNFNGQSGKFIFKHDGSVMEIPASNNKIVYSGGNFTITNDNGDVYIFDEKQLSQSSEVTTPIYTSHWRLTKIVAANTTDTIYFSYESGCSSTGVS
;
A
#
# COMPACT_ATOMS: atom_id res chain seq x y z
N MET A 1 -14.85 -59.76 -49.68
CA MET A 1 -14.36 -59.43 -48.33
C MET A 1 -13.39 -58.25 -48.45
N ASN A 2 -13.86 -56.99 -48.53
CA ASN A 2 -13.00 -55.77 -48.49
C ASN A 2 -13.71 -54.40 -48.60
N LYS A 3 -14.94 -54.22 -48.09
CA LYS A 3 -15.60 -52.89 -48.11
C LYS A 3 -16.17 -52.42 -46.77
N PHE A 4 -16.10 -53.22 -45.72
CA PHE A 4 -16.64 -52.88 -44.39
C PHE A 4 -15.61 -52.36 -43.39
N VAL A 5 -14.31 -52.44 -43.70
CA VAL A 5 -13.25 -52.03 -42.76
C VAL A 5 -12.88 -50.54 -42.89
N ILE A 6 -13.23 -49.89 -44.02
CA ILE A 6 -12.87 -48.49 -44.26
C ILE A 6 -13.81 -47.51 -43.53
N ALA A 7 -15.04 -47.92 -43.21
CA ALA A 7 -16.00 -47.08 -42.49
C ALA A 7 -15.71 -46.95 -40.98
N LEU A 8 -14.92 -47.86 -40.40
CA LEU A 8 -14.58 -47.84 -38.97
C LEU A 8 -13.30 -47.03 -38.66
N MET A 9 -12.49 -46.70 -39.69
CA MET A 9 -11.26 -45.93 -39.52
C MET A 9 -11.44 -44.41 -39.66
N ILE A 10 -12.64 -43.93 -39.99
CA ILE A 10 -12.92 -42.48 -40.10
C ILE A 10 -13.61 -41.93 -38.84
N SER A 11 -14.10 -42.77 -37.93
CA SER A 11 -14.75 -42.32 -36.69
C SER A 11 -13.81 -42.08 -35.50
N VAL A 12 -12.48 -42.21 -35.69
CA VAL A 12 -11.49 -42.10 -34.59
C VAL A 12 -10.59 -40.86 -34.70
N ALA A 13 -10.87 -39.94 -35.63
CA ALA A 13 -9.98 -38.79 -35.90
C ALA A 13 -10.56 -37.40 -35.55
N THR A 14 -11.51 -37.30 -34.61
CA THR A 14 -11.97 -35.97 -34.14
C THR A 14 -12.12 -35.91 -32.61
N THR A 15 -11.03 -36.10 -31.88
CA THR A 15 -10.90 -35.50 -30.53
C THR A 15 -10.26 -34.12 -30.69
N GLY A 16 -11.03 -33.16 -31.20
CA GLY A 16 -10.69 -31.75 -31.07
C GLY A 16 -11.09 -31.29 -29.68
N SER A 17 -10.12 -30.84 -28.87
CA SER A 17 -10.42 -30.21 -27.59
C SER A 17 -11.17 -28.91 -27.82
N ILE A 18 -12.49 -28.94 -27.67
CA ILE A 18 -13.33 -27.76 -27.62
C ILE A 18 -13.20 -27.15 -26.22
N HIS A 19 -12.36 -26.13 -26.10
CA HIS A 19 -12.32 -25.27 -24.91
C HIS A 19 -13.46 -24.25 -25.02
N ALA A 20 -14.63 -24.59 -24.47
CA ALA A 20 -15.82 -23.72 -24.46
C ALA A 20 -16.03 -22.99 -23.11
N GLN A 21 -15.03 -22.97 -22.23
CA GLN A 21 -15.14 -22.27 -20.95
C GLN A 21 -14.29 -21.00 -20.98
N VAL A 22 -14.90 -19.89 -21.42
CA VAL A 22 -14.48 -18.60 -20.86
C VAL A 22 -15.12 -18.55 -19.49
N SER A 23 -14.34 -18.90 -18.45
CA SER A 23 -14.71 -18.52 -17.09
C SER A 23 -14.96 -17.02 -17.13
N ALA A 24 -16.15 -16.58 -16.70
CA ALA A 24 -16.32 -15.19 -16.36
C ALA A 24 -15.15 -14.81 -15.42
N PRO A 25 -14.48 -13.66 -15.65
CA PRO A 25 -13.55 -13.17 -14.66
C PRO A 25 -14.30 -13.16 -13.32
N PRO A 26 -13.70 -13.71 -12.24
CA PRO A 26 -14.29 -13.56 -10.92
C PRO A 26 -14.59 -12.06 -10.71
N PRO A 27 -15.67 -11.71 -9.99
CA PRO A 27 -15.92 -10.32 -9.62
C PRO A 27 -14.64 -9.77 -9.02
N ASP A 28 -14.18 -8.65 -9.56
CA ASP A 28 -12.93 -7.99 -9.18
C ASP A 28 -13.10 -7.47 -7.75
N LEU A 29 -12.80 -8.34 -6.78
CA LEU A 29 -12.72 -7.92 -5.39
C LEU A 29 -11.48 -7.05 -5.30
N ILE A 30 -11.65 -5.80 -4.88
CA ILE A 30 -10.53 -4.90 -4.58
C ILE A 30 -9.60 -5.66 -3.63
N ARG A 31 -8.44 -6.05 -4.16
CA ARG A 31 -7.50 -6.93 -3.48
C ARG A 31 -6.67 -6.13 -2.50
N VAL A 32 -7.21 -5.93 -1.30
CA VAL A 32 -6.48 -5.28 -0.20
C VAL A 32 -5.51 -6.31 0.40
N GLY A 33 -4.21 -6.05 0.29
CA GLY A 33 -3.20 -6.93 0.89
C GLY A 33 -3.20 -6.89 2.42
N THR A 34 -2.69 -7.95 3.03
CA THR A 34 -2.52 -8.04 4.49
C THR A 34 -1.36 -7.16 4.95
N VAL A 35 -1.51 -6.54 6.11
CA VAL A 35 -0.53 -5.64 6.71
C VAL A 35 -0.10 -6.15 8.08
N ALA A 36 1.09 -5.79 8.54
CA ALA A 36 1.56 -6.22 9.85
C ALA A 36 0.66 -5.63 10.97
N PRO A 37 0.51 -6.32 12.13
CA PRO A 37 -0.43 -5.92 13.19
C PRO A 37 -0.21 -4.49 13.71
N GLU A 38 1.04 -4.07 13.84
CA GLU A 38 1.40 -2.69 14.25
C GLU A 38 0.92 -1.65 13.23
N VAL A 39 0.92 -2.00 11.95
CA VAL A 39 0.41 -1.09 10.92
C VAL A 39 -1.10 -1.11 10.87
N ALA A 40 -1.71 -2.28 11.07
CA ALA A 40 -3.16 -2.39 11.16
C ALA A 40 -3.70 -1.53 12.32
N SER A 41 -3.04 -1.55 13.48
CA SER A 41 -3.44 -0.74 14.63
C SER A 41 -3.27 0.75 14.35
N LEU A 42 -2.14 1.18 13.77
CA LEU A 42 -1.90 2.59 13.41
C LEU A 42 -2.86 3.08 12.31
N GLY A 43 -3.12 2.26 11.29
CA GLY A 43 -4.03 2.58 10.19
C GLY A 43 -5.48 2.73 10.63
N LYS A 44 -5.89 2.09 11.74
CA LYS A 44 -7.22 2.26 12.35
C LYS A 44 -7.49 3.72 12.75
N PHE A 45 -6.47 4.43 13.26
CA PHE A 45 -6.57 5.85 13.61
C PHE A 45 -6.74 6.76 12.38
N GLY A 46 -6.13 6.39 11.24
CA GLY A 46 -6.30 7.11 9.98
C GLY A 46 -7.66 6.88 9.31
N ASN A 47 -8.24 5.68 9.46
CA ASN A 47 -9.52 5.33 8.85
C ASN A 47 -10.74 5.72 9.69
N ILE A 48 -10.62 5.69 11.03
CA ILE A 48 -11.68 6.07 11.96
C ILE A 48 -11.14 7.16 12.87
N PRO A 49 -11.31 8.44 12.50
CA PRO A 49 -10.76 9.55 13.27
C PRO A 49 -11.43 9.61 14.64
N VAL A 50 -10.61 9.68 15.69
CA VAL A 50 -11.08 9.95 17.05
C VAL A 50 -11.60 11.37 17.13
N SER A 51 -12.86 11.53 17.53
CA SER A 51 -13.51 12.83 17.62
C SER A 51 -14.69 12.73 18.57
N PRO A 52 -15.01 13.80 19.32
CA PRO A 52 -16.28 13.89 20.04
C PRO A 52 -17.49 13.63 19.13
N CYS A 53 -17.39 14.00 17.85
CA CYS A 53 -18.44 13.78 16.85
C CYS A 53 -18.58 12.31 16.42
N THR A 54 -17.52 11.51 16.51
CA THR A 54 -17.56 10.06 16.25
C THR A 54 -17.86 9.26 17.51
N GLY A 55 -18.00 9.91 18.67
CA GLY A 55 -18.29 9.27 19.95
C GLY A 55 -17.12 8.49 20.54
N ILE A 56 -15.93 8.59 19.95
CA ILE A 56 -14.73 7.85 20.37
C ILE A 56 -13.80 8.83 21.12
N PRO A 57 -13.55 8.62 22.43
CA PRO A 57 -12.60 9.45 23.17
C PRO A 57 -11.17 9.21 22.68
N GLY A 58 -10.41 10.28 22.47
CA GLY A 58 -8.97 10.18 22.22
C GLY A 58 -8.21 9.92 23.52
N ILE A 59 -7.69 8.71 23.69
CA ILE A 59 -6.89 8.32 24.86
C ILE A 59 -5.43 8.24 24.42
N SER A 60 -4.60 9.16 24.92
CA SER A 60 -3.17 9.23 24.66
C SER A 60 -2.40 9.34 25.97
N ILE A 61 -1.47 8.42 26.21
CA ILE A 61 -0.59 8.42 27.38
C ILE A 61 0.81 8.81 26.92
N PRO A 62 1.30 10.02 27.25
CA PRO A 62 2.67 10.41 26.93
C PRO A 62 3.64 9.59 27.78
N VAL A 63 4.65 9.00 27.14
CA VAL A 63 5.69 8.20 27.80
C VAL A 63 6.94 9.03 28.00
N TYR A 64 7.42 9.69 26.94
CA TYR A 64 8.65 10.49 26.99
C TYR A 64 8.75 11.44 25.79
N ASN A 65 9.46 12.56 25.96
CA ASN A 65 9.75 13.49 24.86
C ASN A 65 11.26 13.49 24.59
N ILE A 66 11.67 12.96 23.45
CA ILE A 66 13.06 13.05 22.99
C ILE A 66 13.28 14.46 22.44
N SER A 67 14.25 15.18 22.99
CA SER A 67 14.63 16.52 22.52
C SER A 67 16.10 16.52 22.10
N VAL A 68 16.35 16.72 20.81
CA VAL A 68 17.70 16.81 20.23
C VAL A 68 17.78 18.10 19.42
N GLY A 69 18.50 19.09 19.95
CA GLY A 69 18.59 20.41 19.34
C GLY A 69 17.21 21.05 19.16
N LYS A 70 16.80 21.25 17.89
CA LYS A 70 15.47 21.78 17.53
C LYS A 70 14.42 20.70 17.26
N ILE A 71 14.80 19.42 17.21
CA ILE A 71 13.87 18.32 17.00
C ILE A 71 13.28 17.91 18.35
N THR A 72 11.96 17.93 18.45
CA THR A 72 11.23 17.28 19.53
C THR A 72 10.41 16.14 18.95
N LEU A 73 10.63 14.93 19.44
CA LEU A 73 9.88 13.73 19.11
C LEU A 73 9.13 13.26 20.37
N PRO A 74 7.82 13.53 20.47
CA PRO A 74 7.01 12.97 21.55
C PRO A 74 6.76 11.48 21.30
N ILE A 75 6.89 10.69 22.35
CA ILE A 75 6.56 9.26 22.38
C ILE A 75 5.31 9.09 23.23
N SER A 76 4.25 8.56 22.64
CA SER A 76 3.00 8.24 23.33
C SER A 76 2.47 6.85 23.01
N LEU A 77 1.63 6.34 23.91
CA LEU A 77 0.78 5.18 23.66
C LEU A 77 -0.65 5.67 23.44
N ASP A 78 -1.19 5.35 22.27
CA ASP A 78 -2.52 5.81 21.86
C ASP A 78 -3.48 4.62 21.80
N TYR A 79 -4.66 4.76 22.41
CA TYR A 79 -5.69 3.71 22.47
C TYR A 79 -6.90 4.06 21.61
N HIS A 80 -7.35 3.12 20.78
CA HIS A 80 -8.53 3.29 19.92
C HIS A 80 -9.78 2.68 20.57
N ALA A 81 -10.63 3.54 21.14
CA ALA A 81 -11.80 3.12 21.91
C ALA A 81 -13.05 2.73 21.07
N ALA A 82 -12.93 2.50 19.76
CA ALA A 82 -14.07 2.10 18.91
C ALA A 82 -14.52 0.63 19.10
N GLY A 83 -14.00 -0.05 20.11
CA GLY A 83 -14.19 -1.48 20.35
C GLY A 83 -13.14 -2.34 19.64
N ILE A 84 -13.01 -3.57 20.14
CA ILE A 84 -12.09 -4.59 19.65
C ILE A 84 -12.90 -5.64 18.90
N ARG A 85 -12.50 -5.94 17.66
CA ARG A 85 -13.14 -7.01 16.87
C ARG A 85 -12.63 -8.37 17.33
N VAL A 86 -13.46 -9.40 17.14
CA VAL A 86 -13.16 -10.79 17.55
C VAL A 86 -11.87 -11.32 16.90
N ASP A 87 -11.56 -10.84 15.70
CA ASP A 87 -10.38 -11.23 14.92
C ASP A 87 -9.35 -10.08 14.79
N GLU A 88 -9.31 -9.18 15.78
CA GLU A 88 -8.34 -8.08 15.81
C GLU A 88 -7.01 -8.56 16.40
N THR A 89 -5.95 -8.53 15.59
CA THR A 89 -4.60 -8.87 16.02
C THR A 89 -4.01 -7.75 16.87
N ALA A 90 -3.47 -8.11 18.04
CA ALA A 90 -2.83 -7.15 18.94
C ALA A 90 -1.53 -6.56 18.34
N SER A 91 -1.28 -5.29 18.62
CA SER A 91 0.00 -4.64 18.34
C SER A 91 1.07 -5.09 19.35
N CYS A 92 2.29 -4.58 19.19
CA CYS A 92 3.37 -4.92 20.13
C CYS A 92 3.16 -4.37 21.54
N VAL A 93 2.31 -3.35 21.69
CA VAL A 93 1.98 -2.70 22.95
C VAL A 93 0.61 -3.13 23.49
N GLY A 94 -0.05 -4.09 22.83
CA GLY A 94 -1.29 -4.71 23.27
C GLY A 94 -2.50 -4.39 22.38
N LEU A 95 -3.58 -5.11 22.65
CA LEU A 95 -4.80 -5.04 21.85
C LEU A 95 -5.47 -3.66 21.96
N GLY A 96 -5.70 -3.00 20.83
CA GLY A 96 -6.27 -1.65 20.75
C GLY A 96 -5.30 -0.50 21.08
N TRP A 97 -4.07 -0.81 21.49
CA TRP A 97 -3.00 0.17 21.70
C TRP A 97 -2.12 0.29 20.46
N SER A 98 -1.55 1.47 20.25
CA SER A 98 -0.53 1.71 19.23
C SER A 98 0.58 2.57 19.81
N LEU A 99 1.82 2.29 19.39
CA LEU A 99 2.98 3.08 19.81
C LEU A 99 3.20 4.22 18.82
N ASN A 100 2.92 5.44 19.27
CA ASN A 100 3.22 6.66 18.53
C ASN A 100 4.62 7.16 18.92
N ALA A 101 5.62 6.42 18.47
CA ALA A 101 7.04 6.77 18.54
C ALA A 101 7.71 6.71 17.17
N ASN A 102 7.04 6.06 16.22
CA ASN A 102 7.60 5.63 14.96
C ASN A 102 6.96 6.45 13.84
N GLY A 103 7.77 6.84 12.85
CA GLY A 103 7.23 7.30 11.58
C GLY A 103 7.02 6.13 10.62
N MET A 104 5.94 6.15 9.86
CA MET A 104 5.69 5.16 8.83
C MET A 104 4.93 5.74 7.65
N ILE A 105 5.20 5.19 6.47
CA ILE A 105 4.37 5.30 5.28
C ILE A 105 3.83 3.91 4.96
N TYR A 106 2.52 3.80 4.77
CA TYR A 106 1.85 2.56 4.44
C TYR A 106 1.01 2.71 3.18
N ARG A 107 0.96 1.63 2.39
CA ARG A 107 0.30 1.57 1.09
C ARG A 107 -0.90 0.64 1.16
N THR A 108 -2.06 1.17 0.80
CA THR A 108 -3.22 0.36 0.41
C THR A 108 -3.16 0.16 -1.10
N MET A 109 -2.72 -1.03 -1.49
CA MET A 109 -2.62 -1.42 -2.89
C MET A 109 -4.01 -1.72 -3.46
N VAL A 110 -4.27 -1.22 -4.66
CA VAL A 110 -5.44 -1.48 -5.49
C VAL A 110 -4.93 -2.04 -6.81
N GLY A 111 -5.15 -3.33 -7.07
CA GLY A 111 -4.65 -3.96 -8.31
C GLY A 111 -3.15 -4.29 -8.29
N ARG A 112 -2.32 -3.46 -8.92
CA ARG A 112 -0.88 -3.63 -9.17
C ARG A 112 -0.08 -2.48 -8.55
N PRO A 113 1.21 -2.65 -8.27
CA PRO A 113 2.00 -1.54 -7.77
C PRO A 113 2.06 -0.41 -8.80
N ASP A 114 1.68 0.81 -8.42
CA ASP A 114 1.85 2.06 -9.20
C ASP A 114 3.18 2.15 -9.97
N GLU A 115 4.30 1.82 -9.32
CA GLU A 115 5.66 1.86 -9.86
C GLU A 115 6.05 0.65 -10.73
N GLU A 116 5.14 -0.31 -10.93
CA GLU A 116 5.41 -1.50 -11.73
C GLU A 116 5.63 -1.13 -13.21
N SER A 117 6.82 -1.45 -13.73
CA SER A 117 7.21 -1.10 -15.08
C SER A 117 6.23 -1.63 -16.14
N GLY A 118 5.65 -0.72 -16.92
CA GLY A 118 4.82 -1.01 -18.09
C GLY A 118 3.39 -1.49 -17.81
N THR A 119 3.04 -1.74 -16.55
CA THR A 119 1.71 -2.22 -16.14
C THR A 119 1.13 -1.52 -14.92
N GLY A 120 1.94 -0.87 -14.09
CA GLY A 120 1.48 -0.06 -12.97
C GLY A 120 0.86 1.26 -13.42
N TYR A 121 0.13 1.90 -12.52
CA TYR A 121 -0.56 3.16 -12.77
C TYR A 121 0.35 4.27 -13.29
N ILE A 122 1.59 4.41 -12.79
CA ILE A 122 2.53 5.45 -13.27
C ILE A 122 2.92 5.23 -14.73
N ALA A 123 3.01 3.96 -15.15
CA ALA A 123 3.32 3.61 -16.53
C ALA A 123 2.10 3.69 -17.46
N SER A 124 0.91 3.92 -16.92
CA SER A 124 -0.30 4.03 -17.72
C SER A 124 -0.31 5.34 -18.52
N PRO A 125 -0.80 5.32 -19.78
CA PRO A 125 -0.83 6.50 -20.63
C PRO A 125 -1.82 7.52 -20.06
N ASP A 126 -1.42 8.79 -20.09
CA ASP A 126 -2.28 9.87 -19.63
C ASP A 126 -3.56 9.98 -20.46
N ALA A 127 -4.64 10.48 -19.86
CA ALA A 127 -5.94 10.59 -20.53
C ALA A 127 -5.88 11.42 -21.84
N HIS A 128 -4.97 12.39 -21.94
CA HIS A 128 -4.83 13.23 -23.14
C HIS A 128 -4.14 12.47 -24.30
N SER A 129 -3.05 11.74 -24.05
CA SER A 129 -2.38 10.92 -25.08
C SER A 129 -3.27 9.79 -25.60
N VAL A 130 -4.10 9.25 -24.71
CA VAL A 130 -5.10 8.24 -25.02
C VAL A 130 -6.16 8.77 -26.01
N VAL A 131 -6.70 9.97 -25.77
CA VAL A 131 -7.70 10.58 -26.66
C VAL A 131 -7.12 10.90 -28.04
N MET A 132 -5.83 11.25 -28.11
CA MET A 132 -5.15 11.65 -29.35
C MET A 132 -4.71 10.47 -30.23
N SER A 133 -4.60 9.25 -29.67
CA SER A 133 -4.19 8.04 -30.41
C SER A 133 -5.14 6.87 -30.17
N LYS A 134 -6.06 6.63 -31.14
CA LYS A 134 -7.03 5.53 -31.09
C LYS A 134 -6.39 4.15 -30.89
N GLY A 135 -5.20 3.91 -31.46
CA GLY A 135 -4.49 2.63 -31.33
C GLY A 135 -3.90 2.42 -29.92
N THR A 136 -3.34 3.48 -29.33
CA THR A 136 -2.84 3.48 -27.95
C THR A 136 -3.99 3.27 -26.97
N TYR A 137 -5.12 3.96 -27.18
CA TYR A 137 -6.31 3.81 -26.36
C TYR A 137 -6.86 2.39 -26.40
N ALA A 138 -7.07 1.83 -27.59
CA ALA A 138 -7.62 0.48 -27.74
C ALA A 138 -6.71 -0.57 -27.09
N THR A 139 -5.39 -0.42 -27.22
CA THR A 139 -4.41 -1.34 -26.60
C THR A 139 -4.43 -1.22 -25.08
N TYR A 140 -4.48 0.01 -24.55
CA TYR A 140 -4.53 0.26 -23.11
C TYR A 140 -5.83 -0.28 -22.49
N LEU A 141 -6.99 0.03 -23.08
CA LEU A 141 -8.27 -0.52 -22.64
C LEU A 141 -8.31 -2.04 -22.70
N PHE A 142 -7.73 -2.64 -23.74
CA PHE A 142 -7.63 -4.10 -23.83
C PHE A 142 -6.77 -4.66 -22.69
N LYS A 143 -5.65 -4.01 -22.35
CA LYS A 143 -4.79 -4.43 -21.23
C LYS A 143 -5.50 -4.30 -19.88
N ILE A 144 -6.20 -3.19 -19.61
CA ILE A 144 -7.02 -3.03 -18.39
C ILE A 144 -8.09 -4.13 -18.33
N HIS A 145 -8.84 -4.32 -19.41
CA HIS A 145 -9.89 -5.34 -19.48
C HIS A 145 -9.36 -6.77 -19.25
N LYS A 146 -8.09 -7.02 -19.58
CA LYS A 146 -7.41 -8.31 -19.33
C LYS A 146 -6.68 -8.37 -17.99
N GLY A 147 -6.73 -7.34 -17.14
CA GLY A 147 -5.99 -7.26 -15.88
C GLY A 147 -4.46 -7.18 -16.06
N LEU A 148 -4.01 -6.75 -17.24
CA LEU A 148 -2.59 -6.65 -17.62
C LEU A 148 -2.02 -5.24 -17.43
N ALA A 149 -2.85 -4.25 -17.10
CA ALA A 149 -2.44 -2.90 -16.77
C ALA A 149 -3.40 -2.32 -15.73
N ASP A 150 -2.88 -1.41 -14.92
CA ASP A 150 -3.65 -0.68 -13.93
C ASP A 150 -4.13 0.67 -14.44
N ALA A 151 -5.27 1.09 -13.91
CA ALA A 151 -5.87 2.40 -14.13
C ALA A 151 -6.16 3.13 -12.82
N GLU A 152 -6.03 2.45 -11.69
CA GLU A 152 -6.35 2.99 -10.38
C GLU A 152 -5.03 3.25 -9.62
N PRO A 153 -4.86 4.44 -9.02
CA PRO A 153 -3.69 4.72 -8.21
C PRO A 153 -3.80 4.05 -6.85
N ASP A 154 -2.65 3.65 -6.31
CA ASP A 154 -2.55 3.21 -4.93
C ASP A 154 -2.66 4.37 -3.94
N ILE A 155 -3.23 4.08 -2.77
CA ILE A 155 -3.39 5.07 -1.70
C ILE A 155 -2.27 4.87 -0.68
N PHE A 156 -1.40 5.85 -0.57
CA PHE A 156 -0.39 5.93 0.47
C PHE A 156 -0.87 6.78 1.62
N GLN A 157 -0.49 6.41 2.83
CA GLN A 157 -0.84 7.11 4.06
C GLN A 157 0.42 7.20 4.91
N TYR A 158 0.68 8.37 5.48
CA TYR A 158 1.83 8.58 6.34
C TYR A 158 1.39 9.05 7.72
N ASN A 159 2.20 8.69 8.72
CA ASN A 159 2.13 9.22 10.06
C ASN A 159 3.55 9.33 10.59
N PHE A 160 3.96 10.52 11.04
CA PHE A 160 5.26 10.75 11.67
C PHE A 160 5.22 12.05 12.47
N ASN A 161 5.85 12.05 13.66
CA ASN A 161 6.07 13.25 14.48
C ASN A 161 4.86 14.21 14.58
N GLY A 162 3.66 13.67 14.82
CA GLY A 162 2.42 14.43 14.94
C GLY A 162 1.79 14.90 13.61
N GLN A 163 2.42 14.61 12.47
CA GLN A 163 1.88 14.85 11.14
C GLN A 163 1.31 13.56 10.55
N SER A 164 0.20 13.68 9.82
CA SER A 164 -0.39 12.59 9.07
C SER A 164 -1.09 13.10 7.82
N GLY A 165 -1.25 12.22 6.84
CA GLY A 165 -1.89 12.56 5.58
C GLY A 165 -1.94 11.37 4.64
N LYS A 166 -2.59 11.58 3.49
CA LYS A 166 -2.63 10.59 2.41
C LYS A 166 -2.02 11.18 1.16
N PHE A 167 -1.56 10.34 0.26
CA PHE A 167 -1.13 10.76 -1.06
C PHE A 167 -1.27 9.65 -2.09
N ILE A 168 -1.28 10.04 -3.35
CA ILE A 168 -1.27 9.14 -4.51
C ILE A 168 -0.16 9.56 -5.46
N PHE A 169 0.30 8.64 -6.31
CA PHE A 169 1.11 9.02 -7.45
C PHE A 169 0.25 9.61 -8.57
N LYS A 170 0.84 10.51 -9.36
CA LYS A 170 0.33 10.93 -10.66
C LYS A 170 1.03 10.13 -11.76
N HIS A 171 0.52 10.20 -12.98
CA HIS A 171 1.13 9.55 -14.14
C HIS A 171 2.57 10.00 -14.43
N ASP A 172 2.99 11.19 -13.97
CA ASP A 172 4.37 11.67 -14.11
C ASP A 172 5.31 11.18 -12.98
N GLY A 173 4.80 10.35 -12.07
CA GLY A 173 5.51 9.87 -10.89
C GLY A 173 5.62 10.90 -9.76
N SER A 174 5.10 12.12 -9.95
CA SER A 174 4.98 13.10 -8.86
C SER A 174 3.87 12.70 -7.89
N VAL A 175 3.95 13.21 -6.67
CA VAL A 175 2.99 12.92 -5.61
C VAL A 175 1.88 13.98 -5.58
N MET A 176 0.67 13.56 -5.24
CA MET A 176 -0.46 14.43 -4.89
C MET A 176 -0.94 14.09 -3.48
N GLU A 177 -0.83 15.06 -2.56
CA GLU A 177 -1.30 14.90 -1.18
C GLU A 177 -2.80 15.19 -1.02
N ILE A 178 -3.43 14.48 -0.09
CA ILE A 178 -4.85 14.51 0.22
C ILE A 178 -5.03 14.42 1.75
N PRO A 179 -5.40 15.52 2.44
CA PRO A 179 -5.49 16.89 1.91
C PRO A 179 -4.10 17.44 1.53
N ALA A 180 -4.10 18.51 0.73
CA ALA A 180 -2.85 19.21 0.39
C ALA A 180 -2.16 19.70 1.67
N SER A 181 -0.86 19.46 1.77
CA SER A 181 -0.01 19.99 2.82
C SER A 181 1.20 20.70 2.18
N ASN A 182 2.02 21.32 3.02
CA ASN A 182 3.27 21.96 2.62
C ASN A 182 4.46 20.98 2.68
N ASN A 183 4.21 19.72 3.04
CA ASN A 183 5.22 18.68 2.97
C ASN A 183 5.69 18.51 1.53
N LYS A 184 6.97 18.18 1.38
CA LYS A 184 7.55 17.78 0.11
C LYS A 184 7.87 16.30 0.16
N ILE A 185 7.07 15.50 -0.52
CA ILE A 185 7.25 14.05 -0.61
C ILE A 185 8.04 13.71 -1.87
N VAL A 186 9.16 13.02 -1.71
CA VAL A 186 10.02 12.55 -2.80
C VAL A 186 10.11 11.03 -2.72
N TYR A 187 9.82 10.36 -3.84
CA TYR A 187 10.03 8.93 -4.02
C TYR A 187 11.25 8.72 -4.93
N SER A 188 12.25 7.99 -4.45
CA SER A 188 13.48 7.72 -5.20
C SER A 188 14.14 6.42 -4.75
N GLY A 189 14.63 5.62 -5.69
CA GLY A 189 15.28 4.34 -5.38
C GLY A 189 14.38 3.33 -4.64
N GLY A 190 13.06 3.49 -4.75
CA GLY A 190 12.09 2.69 -4.03
C GLY A 190 11.85 3.12 -2.58
N ASN A 191 12.36 4.27 -2.14
CA ASN A 191 12.25 4.79 -0.77
C ASN A 191 11.61 6.17 -0.77
N PHE A 192 11.15 6.62 0.40
CA PHE A 192 10.51 7.92 0.55
C PHE A 192 11.35 8.87 1.40
N THR A 193 11.29 10.14 1.05
CA THR A 193 11.79 11.25 1.87
C THR A 193 10.72 12.31 1.95
N ILE A 194 10.40 12.74 3.17
CA ILE A 194 9.46 13.83 3.41
C ILE A 194 10.23 14.99 4.03
N THR A 195 10.12 16.18 3.45
CA THR A 195 10.61 17.42 4.05
C THR A 195 9.42 18.23 4.52
N ASN A 196 9.40 18.59 5.80
CA ASN A 196 8.31 19.39 6.36
C ASN A 196 8.53 20.90 6.12
N ASP A 197 7.54 21.71 6.51
CA ASP A 197 7.54 23.17 6.42
C ASP A 197 8.71 23.83 7.17
N ASN A 198 9.18 23.18 8.24
CA ASN A 198 10.28 23.66 9.06
C ASN A 198 11.66 23.34 8.42
N GLY A 199 11.69 22.54 7.35
CA GLY A 199 12.90 22.09 6.67
C GLY A 199 13.53 20.82 7.26
N ASP A 200 12.88 20.17 8.23
CA ASP A 200 13.34 18.88 8.76
C ASP A 200 13.07 17.78 7.73
N VAL A 201 14.03 16.87 7.60
CA VAL A 201 14.02 15.80 6.62
C VAL A 201 13.80 14.46 7.30
N TYR A 202 12.75 13.76 6.90
CA TYR A 202 12.34 12.44 7.37
C TYR A 202 12.60 11.41 6.28
N ILE A 203 13.42 10.40 6.58
CA ILE A 203 13.82 9.37 5.61
C ILE A 203 13.19 8.04 5.97
N PHE A 204 12.50 7.44 4.99
CA PHE A 204 11.80 6.17 5.12
C PHE A 204 12.40 5.15 4.13
N ASP A 205 13.36 4.36 4.59
CA ASP A 205 14.15 3.44 3.75
C ASP A 205 14.21 1.99 4.27
N GLU A 206 13.58 1.68 5.40
CA GLU A 206 13.35 0.29 5.83
C GLU A 206 12.00 -0.20 5.31
N LYS A 207 12.05 -1.15 4.38
CA LYS A 207 10.88 -1.65 3.64
C LYS A 207 10.37 -2.97 4.19
N GLN A 208 9.05 -3.09 4.23
CA GLN A 208 8.39 -4.36 4.47
C GLN A 208 7.57 -4.77 3.23
N LEU A 209 7.73 -6.03 2.85
CA LEU A 209 7.01 -6.62 1.72
C LEU A 209 5.71 -7.25 2.22
N SER A 210 4.66 -7.12 1.43
CA SER A 210 3.44 -7.93 1.57
C SER A 210 3.24 -8.78 0.33
N GLN A 211 2.65 -9.95 0.54
CA GLN A 211 2.23 -10.87 -0.50
C GLN A 211 0.83 -11.35 -0.13
N SER A 212 -0.12 -11.33 -1.08
CA SER A 212 -1.39 -12.01 -0.83
C SER A 212 -1.21 -13.51 -1.08
N SER A 213 -2.01 -14.33 -0.41
CA SER A 213 -1.95 -15.80 -0.56
C SER A 213 -2.34 -16.31 -1.95
N GLU A 214 -2.72 -15.44 -2.88
CA GLU A 214 -3.07 -15.80 -4.25
C GLU A 214 -1.88 -15.64 -5.20
N VAL A 215 -1.61 -16.69 -6.00
CA VAL A 215 -0.42 -16.88 -6.87
C VAL A 215 -0.22 -15.77 -7.93
N THR A 216 -1.20 -14.89 -8.14
CA THR A 216 -1.19 -13.83 -9.16
C THR A 216 -0.91 -12.42 -8.61
N THR A 217 -0.70 -12.24 -7.30
CA THR A 217 -0.16 -10.96 -6.77
C THR A 217 1.35 -10.88 -7.00
N PRO A 218 1.87 -9.76 -7.56
CA PRO A 218 3.28 -9.47 -7.36
C PRO A 218 3.54 -9.17 -5.89
N ILE A 219 4.70 -9.61 -5.38
CA ILE A 219 5.22 -9.16 -4.09
C ILE A 219 5.46 -7.66 -4.22
N TYR A 220 4.94 -6.88 -3.27
CA TYR A 220 5.05 -5.43 -3.31
C TYR A 220 5.50 -4.88 -1.97
N THR A 221 6.09 -3.69 -1.99
CA THR A 221 6.41 -2.98 -0.74
C THR A 221 5.13 -2.36 -0.20
N SER A 222 4.73 -2.81 0.98
CA SER A 222 3.51 -2.35 1.63
C SER A 222 3.77 -1.22 2.61
N HIS A 223 4.97 -1.16 3.20
CA HIS A 223 5.30 -0.20 4.25
C HIS A 223 6.77 0.24 4.21
N TRP A 224 7.00 1.49 4.58
CA TRP A 224 8.32 2.09 4.78
C TRP A 224 8.38 2.70 6.18
N ARG A 225 9.34 2.26 6.99
CA ARG A 225 9.57 2.79 8.34
C ARG A 225 10.55 3.95 8.31
N LEU A 226 10.32 4.93 9.19
CA LEU A 226 11.20 6.06 9.40
C LEU A 226 12.50 5.59 10.04
N THR A 227 13.63 5.78 9.37
CA THR A 227 14.94 5.37 9.89
C THR A 227 15.78 6.55 10.34
N LYS A 228 15.46 7.76 9.85
CA LYS A 228 16.26 8.95 10.12
C LYS A 228 15.43 10.23 10.10
N ILE A 229 15.69 11.10 11.07
CA ILE A 229 15.27 12.50 11.07
C ILE A 229 16.52 13.36 11.06
N VAL A 230 16.60 14.31 10.13
CA VAL A 230 17.67 15.31 10.05
C VAL A 230 17.04 16.69 10.24
N ALA A 231 17.53 17.45 11.22
CA ALA A 231 17.05 18.80 11.46
C ALA A 231 17.36 19.71 10.28
N ALA A 232 16.58 20.78 10.09
CA ALA A 232 16.81 21.78 9.06
C ALA A 232 18.21 22.42 9.11
N ASN A 233 18.84 22.47 10.30
CA ASN A 233 20.20 22.96 10.50
C ASN A 233 21.29 21.96 10.04
N THR A 234 20.92 20.73 9.67
CA THR A 234 21.78 19.60 9.28
C THR A 234 22.76 19.10 10.34
N THR A 235 22.74 19.66 11.56
CA THR A 235 23.66 19.27 12.64
C THR A 235 23.08 18.20 13.55
N ASP A 236 21.76 18.24 13.77
CA ASP A 236 21.08 17.32 14.68
C ASP A 236 20.43 16.19 13.88
N THR A 237 20.58 14.95 14.35
CA THR A 237 20.02 13.77 13.68
C THR A 237 19.56 12.75 14.70
N ILE A 238 18.39 12.16 14.45
CA ILE A 238 17.83 11.03 15.20
C ILE A 238 17.81 9.82 14.28
N TYR A 239 18.27 8.68 14.77
CA TYR A 239 18.24 7.40 14.07
C TYR A 239 17.26 6.46 14.74
N PHE A 240 16.59 5.64 13.94
CA PHE A 240 15.68 4.60 14.38
C PHE A 240 16.23 3.24 13.92
N SER A 241 16.18 2.26 14.81
CA SER A 241 16.53 0.88 14.53
C SER A 241 15.38 -0.01 14.97
N TYR A 242 14.97 -0.93 14.12
CA TYR A 242 13.84 -1.81 14.36
C TYR A 242 14.27 -3.26 14.52
N GLU A 243 13.60 -3.97 15.41
CA GLU A 243 13.75 -5.41 15.58
C GLU A 243 12.47 -6.14 15.15
N SER A 244 12.61 -7.37 14.64
CA SER A 244 11.51 -8.19 14.10
C SER A 244 10.73 -8.96 15.17
N GLY A 245 10.95 -8.69 16.47
CA GLY A 245 10.43 -9.48 17.58
C GLY A 245 8.91 -9.46 17.78
N CYS A 246 8.18 -8.56 17.12
CA CYS A 246 6.73 -8.44 17.26
C CYS A 246 5.96 -8.49 15.95
N SER A 247 6.14 -9.58 15.20
CA SER A 247 5.19 -10.00 14.17
C SER A 247 4.46 -11.23 14.67
N SER A 248 3.25 -11.08 15.20
CA SER A 248 2.36 -12.25 15.31
C SER A 248 1.99 -12.64 13.88
N THR A 249 2.59 -13.72 13.39
CA THR A 249 2.14 -14.41 12.19
C THR A 249 0.73 -14.89 12.45
N GLY A 250 -0.27 -14.09 12.08
CA GLY A 250 -1.66 -14.50 11.98
C GLY A 250 -1.77 -15.45 10.80
N VAL A 251 -1.50 -16.73 11.03
CA VAL A 251 -1.93 -17.80 10.15
C VAL A 251 -3.22 -18.34 10.78
N SER A 252 -4.35 -18.06 10.14
CA SER A 252 -5.60 -18.80 10.32
C SER A 252 -5.88 -19.57 9.04
#